data_AF-A0A524G9H4-F1
#
_entry.id   AF-A0A524G9H4-F1
#
_cell.length_a   1.000
_cell.length_b   1.000
_cell.length_c   1.000
_cell.angle_alpha   90.00
_cell.angle_beta   90.00
_cell.angle_gamma   90.00
#
_symmetry.space_group_name_H-M   'P 1'
#
loop_
_entity.id
_entity.type
_entity.pdbx_description
1 polymer ?
#
loop_
_entity_poly.entity_id
_entity_poly.type
_entity_poly.pdbx_seq_one_letter_code
_entity_poly.pdbx_strand_id
1 'polypeptide(L)'
;MVNALEMKDDGTSISVCINRNRLPSDSVFCVVDNEGKNVFLWLGKEAPVRKRFVGAQTAGRLRDEQGTGFRVRSLDEGDEPPQFFNSLECKK
;
A
#
# COMPACT_ATOMS: atom_id res chain seq x y z
N MET A 1 1.52 -4.87 14.68
CA MET A 1 2.16 -5.36 13.44
C MET A 1 1.49 -4.66 12.29
N VAL A 2 2.19 -3.77 11.59
CA VAL A 2 1.64 -3.14 10.38
C VAL A 2 1.80 -4.12 9.23
N ASN A 3 0.68 -4.50 8.63
CA ASN A 3 0.65 -5.47 7.53
C ASN A 3 0.49 -4.69 6.21
N ALA A 4 1.61 -4.41 5.55
CA ALA A 4 1.56 -3.96 4.16
C ALA A 4 1.63 -5.18 3.24
N LEU A 5 1.02 -5.08 2.07
CA LEU A 5 1.10 -6.11 1.03
C LEU A 5 2.05 -5.63 -0.06
N GLU A 6 3.17 -6.32 -0.27
CA GLU A 6 4.08 -6.07 -1.38
C GLU A 6 3.61 -6.81 -2.62
N MET A 7 3.55 -6.12 -3.76
CA MET A 7 3.19 -6.71 -5.05
C MET A 7 4.43 -7.32 -5.73
N LYS A 8 4.34 -8.61 -6.08
CA LYS A 8 5.35 -9.30 -6.88
C LYS A 8 5.05 -9.18 -8.37
N ASP A 9 6.09 -9.34 -9.18
CA ASP A 9 6.01 -9.40 -10.64
C ASP A 9 5.18 -10.58 -11.17
N ASP A 10 5.07 -11.66 -10.37
CA ASP A 10 4.24 -12.84 -10.65
C ASP A 10 2.72 -12.59 -10.47
N GLY A 11 2.32 -11.38 -10.04
CA GLY A 11 0.92 -11.03 -9.82
C GLY A 11 0.37 -11.47 -8.46
N THR A 12 1.22 -12.01 -7.59
CA THR A 12 0.90 -12.35 -6.21
C THR A 12 1.24 -11.18 -5.26
N SER A 13 0.63 -11.18 -4.08
CA SER A 13 0.94 -10.21 -3.02
C SER A 13 1.32 -10.93 -1.73
N ILE A 14 2.31 -10.40 -1.01
CA ILE A 14 2.80 -10.97 0.24
C ILE A 14 2.75 -9.96 1.38
N SER A 15 2.37 -10.40 2.57
CA SER A 15 2.36 -9.55 3.76
C SER A 15 3.79 -9.30 4.23
N VAL A 16 4.18 -8.03 4.28
CA VAL A 16 5.50 -7.57 4.71
C VAL A 16 5.38 -6.47 5.76
N CYS A 17 6.37 -6.43 6.65
CA CYS A 17 6.56 -5.32 7.57
C CYS A 17 7.49 -4.29 6.93
N ILE A 18 6.93 -3.14 6.54
CA ILE A 18 7.68 -1.99 6.00
C ILE A 18 7.66 -0.84 7.00
N ASN A 19 8.63 0.06 6.86
CA ASN A 19 8.73 1.30 7.64
C ASN A 19 9.03 2.45 6.67
N ARG A 20 8.83 3.70 7.10
CA ARG A 20 9.13 4.92 6.30
C ARG A 20 10.52 4.97 5.67
N ASN A 21 11.50 4.26 6.23
CA ASN A 21 12.88 4.24 5.76
C ASN A 21 13.21 3.03 4.87
N ARG A 22 12.23 2.15 4.62
CA ARG A 22 12.39 0.89 3.90
C ARG A 22 11.27 0.70 2.88
N LEU A 23 11.15 1.66 1.98
CA LEU A 23 10.24 1.66 0.83
C LEU A 23 11.09 1.63 -0.45
N PRO A 24 11.31 0.45 -1.05
CA PRO A 24 12.08 0.35 -2.29
C PRO A 24 11.30 0.91 -3.50
N SER A 25 11.94 1.79 -4.25
CA SER A 25 11.38 2.50 -5.42
C SER A 25 10.95 1.60 -6.59
N ASP A 26 11.46 0.37 -6.66
CA ASP A 26 11.07 -0.63 -7.67
C ASP A 26 9.80 -1.42 -7.29
N SER A 27 9.29 -1.25 -6.07
CA SER A 27 8.16 -2.03 -5.56
C SER A 27 6.87 -1.21 -5.44
N VAL A 28 5.76 -1.94 -5.26
CA VAL A 28 4.44 -1.37 -5.00
C VAL A 28 3.91 -2.01 -3.73
N PHE A 29 3.37 -1.19 -2.83
CA PHE A 29 2.85 -1.64 -1.55
C PHE A 29 1.39 -1.21 -1.37
N CYS A 30 0.56 -2.10 -0.85
CA CYS A 30 -0.79 -1.78 -0.40
C CYS A 30 -0.83 -1.77 1.13
N VAL A 31 -1.24 -0.66 1.72
CA VAL A 31 -1.37 -0.49 3.17
C VAL A 31 -2.82 -0.22 3.51
N VAL A 32 -3.40 -1.03 4.39
CA VAL A 32 -4.78 -0.84 4.84
C VAL A 32 -4.75 -0.05 6.14
N ASP A 33 -5.30 1.16 6.10
CA ASP A 33 -5.47 2.05 7.23
C ASP A 33 -6.88 1.92 7.79
N ASN A 34 -7.00 1.21 8.92
CA ASN A 34 -8.29 0.97 9.56
C ASN A 34 -8.79 2.19 10.34
N GLU A 35 -7.89 3.04 10.86
CA GLU A 35 -8.26 4.25 11.63
C GLU A 35 -8.95 5.29 10.72
N GLY A 36 -8.37 5.57 9.56
CA GLY A 36 -8.93 6.50 8.58
C GLY A 36 -9.84 5.87 7.53
N LYS A 37 -10.02 4.53 7.56
CA LYS A 37 -10.74 3.76 6.54
C LYS A 37 -10.22 4.05 5.13
N ASN A 38 -8.91 3.99 4.94
CA ASN A 38 -8.27 4.18 3.65
C ASN A 38 -7.45 2.95 3.28
N VAL A 39 -7.38 2.65 1.99
CA VAL A 39 -6.44 1.69 1.43
C VAL A 39 -5.42 2.50 0.65
N PHE A 40 -4.24 2.67 1.20
CA PHE A 40 -3.15 3.38 0.55
C PHE A 40 -2.43 2.43 -0.41
N LEU A 41 -2.30 2.85 -1.66
CA LEU A 41 -1.53 2.17 -2.68
C LEU A 41 -0.27 3.00 -2.94
N TRP A 42 0.85 2.58 -2.39
CA TRP A 42 2.15 3.22 -2.59
C TRP A 42 2.80 2.71 -3.86
N LEU A 43 3.17 3.62 -4.74
CA LEU A 43 3.77 3.38 -6.05
C LEU A 43 5.20 3.87 -6.03
N GLY A 44 6.14 2.93 -6.09
CA GLY A 44 7.55 3.26 -6.25
C GLY A 44 7.79 3.91 -7.61
N LYS A 45 8.66 4.93 -7.62
CA LYS A 45 8.97 5.72 -8.81
C LYS A 45 9.51 4.88 -9.96
N GLU A 46 10.32 3.88 -9.63
CA GLU A 46 10.96 2.95 -10.57
C GLU A 46 10.11 1.69 -10.81
N ALA A 47 9.00 1.52 -10.08
CA ALA A 47 8.22 0.31 -10.13
C ALA A 47 7.57 0.10 -11.51
N PRO A 48 7.68 -1.10 -12.11
CA PRO A 48 7.15 -1.39 -13.43
C PRO A 48 5.62 -1.31 -13.46
N VAL A 49 5.07 -0.91 -14.60
CA VAL A 49 3.61 -0.72 -14.83
C VAL A 49 2.79 -1.96 -14.42
N ARG A 50 3.34 -3.16 -14.63
CA ARG A 50 2.69 -4.42 -14.22
C ARG A 50 2.42 -4.47 -12.70
N LYS A 51 3.41 -4.17 -11.86
CA LYS A 51 3.24 -4.15 -10.39
C LYS A 51 2.22 -3.09 -9.97
N ARG A 52 2.21 -1.93 -10.63
CA ARG A 52 1.23 -0.85 -10.36
C ARG A 52 -0.20 -1.30 -10.66
N PHE A 53 -0.40 -2.02 -11.77
CA PHE A 53 -1.69 -2.56 -12.16
C PHE A 53 -2.19 -3.63 -11.17
N VAL A 54 -1.33 -4.57 -10.80
CA VAL A 54 -1.61 -5.59 -9.78
C VAL A 54 -1.93 -4.94 -8.44
N GLY A 55 -1.18 -3.90 -8.06
CA GLY A 55 -1.42 -3.10 -6.86
C GLY A 55 -2.79 -2.43 -6.86
N ALA A 56 -3.17 -1.77 -7.96
CA ALA A 56 -4.48 -1.14 -8.11
C ALA A 56 -5.63 -2.16 -8.02
N GLN A 57 -5.47 -3.32 -8.66
CA GLN A 57 -6.45 -4.40 -8.57
C GLN A 57 -6.57 -4.93 -7.14
N THR A 58 -5.44 -5.17 -6.48
CA THR A 58 -5.39 -5.66 -5.09
C THR A 58 -5.99 -4.64 -4.13
N ALA A 59 -5.67 -3.35 -4.28
CA ALA A 59 -6.25 -2.28 -3.48
C ALA A 59 -7.78 -2.20 -3.64
N GLY A 60 -8.27 -2.38 -4.88
CA GLY A 60 -9.71 -2.46 -5.15
C GLY A 60 -10.38 -3.64 -4.46
N ARG A 61 -9.73 -4.81 -4.45
CA ARG A 61 -10.21 -6.01 -3.74
C ARG A 61 -10.20 -5.82 -2.24
N LEU A 62 -9.09 -5.30 -1.68
CA LEU A 62 -8.98 -4.98 -0.26
C LEU A 62 -10.07 -4.02 0.20
N ARG A 63 -10.33 -2.97 -0.58
CA ARG A 63 -11.45 -2.06 -0.30
C ARG A 63 -12.79 -2.80 -0.24
N ASP A 64 -13.03 -3.70 -1.18
CA ASP A 64 -14.25 -4.51 -1.24
C ASP A 64 -14.38 -5.43 -0.01
N GLU A 65 -13.28 -6.09 0.37
CA GLU A 65 -13.21 -6.96 1.56
C GLU A 65 -13.40 -6.19 2.88
N GLN A 66 -12.87 -4.98 2.98
CA GLN A 66 -13.03 -4.14 4.18
C GLN A 66 -14.42 -3.48 4.28
N GLY A 67 -15.10 -3.26 3.15
CA GLY A 67 -16.47 -2.74 3.08
C GLY A 67 -16.59 -1.27 2.66
N THR A 68 -17.84 -0.80 2.56
CA THR A 68 -18.26 0.45 1.88
C THR A 68 -17.69 1.75 2.46
N GLY A 69 -17.05 1.69 3.63
CA GLY A 69 -16.41 2.83 4.27
C GLY A 69 -14.98 3.09 3.79
N PHE A 70 -14.34 2.13 3.13
CA PHE A 70 -12.93 2.25 2.74
C PHE A 70 -12.76 2.96 1.40
N ARG A 71 -11.71 3.79 1.30
CA ARG A 71 -11.34 4.48 0.05
C ARG A 71 -9.93 4.15 -0.38
N VAL A 72 -9.76 3.78 -1.64
CA VAL A 72 -8.43 3.57 -2.22
C VAL A 72 -7.80 4.92 -2.52
N ARG A 73 -6.56 5.12 -2.06
CA ARG A 73 -5.74 6.31 -2.33
C ARG A 73 -4.40 5.87 -2.90
N SER A 74 -4.14 6.18 -4.16
CA SER A 74 -2.83 6.02 -4.77
C SER A 74 -1.88 7.12 -4.30
N LEU A 75 -0.69 6.72 -3.88
CA LEU A 75 0.41 7.57 -3.42
C LEU A 75 1.61 7.29 -4.31
N ASP A 76 2.25 8.33 -4.82
CA ASP A 76 3.52 8.20 -5.53
C ASP A 76 4.67 8.45 -4.54
N GLU A 77 5.82 7.81 -4.77
CA GLU A 77 7.01 8.02 -3.95
C GLU A 77 7.40 9.50 -3.90
N GLY A 78 7.39 10.08 -2.69
CA GLY A 78 7.70 11.49 -2.45
C GLY A 78 6.49 12.42 -2.32
N ASP A 79 5.27 11.95 -2.62
CA ASP A 79 4.01 12.70 -2.45
C ASP A 79 3.12 12.10 -1.33
N GLU A 80 3.75 11.37 -0.40
CA GLU A 80 3.04 10.64 0.63
C GLU A 80 2.50 11.55 1.74
N PRO A 81 1.21 11.47 2.08
CA PRO A 81 0.63 12.29 3.15
C PRO A 81 1.11 11.82 4.53
N PRO A 82 1.15 12.71 5.54
CA PRO A 82 1.47 12.36 6.93
C PRO A 82 0.66 11.18 7.48
N GLN A 83 -0.60 11.07 7.04
CA GLN A 83 -1.51 10.00 7.45
C GLN A 83 -1.00 8.60 7.04
N PHE A 84 -0.37 8.48 5.87
CA PHE A 84 0.22 7.22 5.42
C PHE A 84 1.35 6.78 6.35
N PHE A 85 2.23 7.72 6.73
CA PHE A 85 3.32 7.41 7.66
C PHE A 85 2.79 6.98 9.03
N ASN A 86 1.73 7.60 9.53
CA ASN A 86 1.09 7.18 10.77
C ASN A 86 0.51 5.75 10.69
N SER A 87 0.02 5.33 9.52
CA SER A 87 -0.39 3.93 9.29
C SER A 87 0.79 2.95 9.21
N LEU A 88 2.00 3.43 8.93
CA LEU A 88 3.24 2.63 8.91
C LEU A 88 3.91 2.54 10.29
N GLU A 89 3.63 3.47 11.19
CA GLU A 89 4.18 3.47 12.54
C GLU A 89 3.50 2.37 13.36
N CYS A 90 4.25 1.30 13.63
CA CYS A 90 3.81 0.26 14.54
C CYS A 90 3.68 0.87 15.94
N LYS A 91 2.46 1.27 16.35
CA LYS A 91 2.19 1.63 17.74
C LYS A 91 2.57 0.43 18.61
N LYS A 92 3.51 0.68 19.52
CA LYS A 92 4.09 -0.28 20.47
C LYS A 92 3.05 -0.70 21.50
#